data_AF-A0A6L9ZXN5-F1
#
_entry.id   AF-A0A6L9ZXN5-F1
#
_cell.length_a   1.000
_cell.length_b   1.000
_cell.length_c   1.000
_cell.angle_alpha   90.00
_cell.angle_beta   90.00
_cell.angle_gamma   90.00
#
_symmetry.space_group_name_H-M   'P 1'
#
loop_
_entity.id
_entity.type
_entity.pdbx_description
1 polymer ?
#
loop_
_entity_poly.entity_id
_entity_poly.type
_entity_poly.pdbx_seq_one_letter_code
_entity_poly.pdbx_strand_id
1 'polypeptide(L)' 'MRIAYQYKLRPTKEQADKIEKTLDMLRHQYNYMLAERFYWWEQNRCPINACPLICHLPELKDRP' A
#
# COMPACT_ATOMS: atom_id res chain seq x y z
N MET A 1 -13.04 -30.84 -22.17
CA MET A 1 -12.73 -29.76 -21.20
C MET A 1 -13.72 -28.62 -21.41
N ARG A 2 -14.58 -28.28 -20.43
CA ARG A 2 -15.55 -27.17 -20.58
C ARG A 2 -14.86 -25.85 -20.27
N ILE A 3 -14.34 -25.21 -21.31
CA ILE A 3 -13.58 -23.94 -21.28
C ILE A 3 -14.46 -22.69 -21.06
N ALA A 4 -15.79 -22.81 -21.11
CA ALA A 4 -16.74 -21.70 -20.96
C ALA A 4 -17.41 -21.63 -19.57
N TYR A 5 -16.98 -22.43 -18.59
CA TYR A 5 -17.58 -22.38 -17.25
C TYR A 5 -17.03 -21.18 -16.47
N GLN A 6 -17.91 -20.27 -16.08
CA GLN A 6 -17.55 -19.15 -15.22
C GLN A 6 -17.57 -19.58 -13.75
N TYR A 7 -16.38 -19.69 -13.14
CA TYR A 7 -16.27 -19.96 -11.72
C TYR A 7 -16.65 -18.70 -10.92
N LYS A 8 -17.60 -18.86 -9.99
CA LYS A 8 -17.94 -17.83 -9.02
C LYS A 8 -17.58 -18.33 -7.63
N LEU A 9 -16.81 -17.54 -6.89
CA LEU A 9 -16.59 -17.77 -5.47
C LEU A 9 -17.91 -17.55 -4.72
N ARG A 10 -18.29 -18.54 -3.91
CA ARG A 10 -19.44 -18.48 -3.01
C ARG A 10 -18.93 -18.72 -1.59
N PRO A 11 -18.27 -17.72 -0.98
CA PRO A 11 -17.74 -17.88 0.37
C PRO A 11 -18.89 -18.11 1.36
N THR A 12 -18.62 -18.94 2.37
CA THR A 12 -19.47 -18.99 3.56
C THR A 12 -19.39 -17.65 4.31
N LYS A 13 -20.29 -17.41 5.25
CA LYS A 13 -20.27 -16.20 6.07
C LYS A 13 -18.91 -16.00 6.75
N GLU A 14 -18.39 -17.04 7.39
CA GLU A 14 -17.09 -17.01 8.06
C GLU A 14 -15.92 -16.70 7.10
N GLN A 15 -15.98 -17.24 5.87
CA GLN A 15 -14.98 -16.96 4.85
C GLN A 15 -15.05 -15.51 4.38
N ALA A 16 -16.27 -14.98 4.17
CA ALA A 16 -16.48 -13.60 3.77
C ALA A 16 -15.96 -12.63 4.85
N ASP A 17 -16.29 -12.86 6.12
CA ASP A 17 -15.83 -12.04 7.24
C ASP A 17 -14.29 -12.02 7.33
N LYS A 18 -13.64 -13.18 7.11
CA LYS A 18 -12.18 -13.27 7.08
C LYS A 18 -11.58 -12.49 5.90
N ILE A 19 -12.16 -12.61 4.71
CA ILE A 19 -11.73 -11.89 3.52
C ILE A 19 -11.85 -10.38 3.74
N GLU A 20 -12.98 -9.91 4.23
CA GLU A 20 -13.22 -8.48 4.50
C GLU A 20 -12.23 -7.93 5.51
N LYS A 21 -12.01 -8.64 6.62
CA LYS A 21 -11.02 -8.25 7.63
C LYS A 21 -9.62 -8.15 7.03
N THR A 22 -9.23 -9.13 6.20
CA THR A 22 -7.91 -9.12 5.54
C THR A 22 -7.80 -7.94 4.57
N LEU A 23 -8.81 -7.71 3.73
CA LEU A 23 -8.81 -6.60 2.78
C LEU A 23 -8.74 -5.24 3.49
N ASP A 24 -9.43 -5.10 4.62
CA ASP A 24 -9.40 -3.87 5.40
C ASP A 24 -7.99 -3.58 5.97
N MET A 25 -7.36 -4.59 6.58
CA MET A 25 -5.98 -4.47 7.07
C MET A 25 -5.00 -4.10 5.93
N LEU A 26 -5.13 -4.75 4.77
CA LEU A 26 -4.27 -4.48 3.61
C LEU A 26 -4.49 -3.07 3.06
N ARG A 27 -5.73 -2.59 3.02
CA ARG A 27 -6.06 -1.22 2.61
C ARG A 27 -5.41 -0.20 3.53
N HIS A 28 -5.48 -0.41 4.85
CA HIS A 28 -4.84 0.47 5.82
C HIS A 28 -3.31 0.47 5.65
N GLN A 29 -2.70 -0.71 5.52
CA GLN A 29 -1.27 -0.83 5.28
C GLN A 29 -0.84 -0.12 3.99
N TYR A 30 -1.58 -0.32 2.90
CA TYR A 30 -1.29 0.31 1.61
C TYR A 30 -1.35 1.84 1.71
N ASN A 31 -2.41 2.38 2.33
CA ASN A 31 -2.58 3.82 2.49
C ASN A 31 -1.47 4.42 3.36
N TYR A 32 -1.04 3.71 4.42
CA TYR A 32 0.09 4.12 5.24
C TYR A 32 1.38 4.21 4.42
N MET A 33 1.75 3.14 3.70
CA MET A 33 2.94 3.12 2.85
C MET A 33 2.90 4.17 1.73
N LEU A 34 1.71 4.40 1.16
CA LEU A 34 1.52 5.42 0.13
C LEU A 34 1.77 6.83 0.68
N ALA A 35 1.30 7.12 1.89
CA ALA A 35 1.56 8.38 2.56
C ALA A 35 3.06 8.60 2.80
N GLU A 36 3.78 7.57 3.24
CA GLU A 36 5.25 7.65 3.41
C GLU A 36 5.98 7.94 2.10
N ARG A 37 5.52 7.33 1.00
CA ARG A 37 6.10 7.58 -0.33
C ARG A 37 5.89 9.02 -0.76
N PHE A 38 4.69 9.58 -0.55
CA PHE A 38 4.43 10.98 -0.86
C PHE A 38 5.24 11.91 0.04
N TYR A 39 5.35 11.61 1.32
CA TYR A 39 6.19 12.37 2.24
C TYR A 39 7.65 12.38 1.76
N TRP A 40 8.22 11.21 1.42
CA TRP A 40 9.56 11.13 0.87
C TRP A 40 9.72 11.94 -0.41
N TRP A 41 8.77 11.85 -1.34
CA TRP A 41 8.78 12.62 -2.58
C TRP A 41 8.79 14.13 -2.31
N GLU A 42 7.91 14.62 -1.44
CA GLU A 42 7.84 16.05 -1.10
C GLU A 42 9.14 16.58 -0.47
N GLN A 43 9.80 15.76 0.34
CA GLN A 43 11.07 16.15 0.98
C GLN A 43 12.28 16.10 0.03
N ASN A 44 12.23 15.28 -1.02
CA ASN A 44 13.36 15.04 -1.92
C ASN A 44 13.17 15.57 -3.35
N ARG A 45 11.98 16.07 -3.69
CA ARG A 45 11.72 16.63 -5.02
C ARG A 45 12.57 17.88 -5.24
N CYS A 46 13.06 18.03 -6.46
CA CYS A 46 13.78 19.21 -6.91
C CYS A 46 13.38 19.54 -8.36
N PRO A 47 13.57 20.80 -8.80
CA PRO A 47 13.48 21.14 -10.22
C PRO A 47 14.41 20.26 -11.07
N ILE A 48 14.00 19.93 -12.30
CA ILE A 48 14.75 19.04 -13.20
C ILE A 48 16.17 19.59 -13.49
N ASN A 49 16.36 20.90 -13.42
CA ASN A 49 17.62 21.60 -13.66
C ASN A 49 18.40 21.92 -12.36
N ALA A 50 18.05 21.32 -11.23
CA ALA A 50 18.71 21.52 -9.95
C ALA A 50 18.89 20.20 -9.20
N CYS A 51 19.85 20.13 -8.29
CA CYS A 51 20.06 19.00 -7.39
C CYS A 51 20.03 19.50 -5.94
N PRO A 52 19.27 18.85 -5.03
CA PRO A 52 19.25 19.23 -3.62
C PRO A 52 20.57 18.80 -2.98
N LEU A 53 21.29 19.75 -2.38
CA LEU A 53 22.54 19.48 -1.64
C LEU A 53 22.28 18.92 -0.22
N ILE A 54 21.02 18.94 0.22
CA ILE A 54 20.57 18.44 1.52
C ILE A 54 19.66 17.24 1.24
N CYS A 55 20.03 16.08 1.77
CA CYS A 55 19.21 14.87 1.73
C CYS A 55 18.37 14.80 3.00
N HIS A 56 17.05 14.71 2.87
CA HIS A 56 16.16 14.51 4.01
C HIS A 56 16.26 13.05 4.48
N LEU A 57 16.71 12.84 5.72
CA LEU A 57 16.69 11.54 6.39
C LEU A 57 15.44 11.47 7.27
N PRO A 58 14.59 10.43 7.14
CA PRO A 58 13.44 10.27 8.03
C PRO A 58 13.89 9.93 9.45
N GLU A 59 13.06 10.28 10.42
CA GLU A 59 13.23 9.84 11.80
C GLU A 59 13.16 8.31 11.89
N LEU A 60 13.99 7.72 12.75
CA LEU A 60 13.95 6.30 13.02
C LEU A 60 12.62 5.96 13.69
N LYS A 61 11.90 5.00 13.13
CA LYS A 61 10.66 4.51 13.73
C LYS A 61 10.98 3.67 14.96
N ASP A 62 10.24 3.87 16.04
CA ASP A 62 10.28 3.00 17.21
C ASP A 62 9.78 1.60 16.84
N ARG A 63 10.65 0.60 16.99
CA ARG A 63 10.41 -0.82 16.63
C ARG A 63 10.18 -1.01 15.12
N PRO A 64 11.26 -1.05 14.32
CA PRO A 64 11.16 -1.23 12.88
C PRO A 64 10.58 -2.59 12.48
#